data_AF-A0A7S4J2T2-F1
#
_entry.id   AF-A0A7S4J2T2-F1
#
_cell.length_a   1.000
_cell.length_b   1.000
_cell.length_c   1.000
_cell.angle_alpha   90.00
_cell.angle_beta   90.00
_cell.angle_gamma   90.00
#
_symmetry.space_group_name_H-M   'P 1'
#
loop_
_entity.id
_entity.type
_entity.pdbx_description
1 polymer ?
#
loop_
_entity_poly.entity_id
_entity_poly.type
_entity_poly.pdbx_seq_one_letter_code
_entity_poly.pdbx_strand_id
1 'polypeptide(L)'
;FTKAIDGGDDSVLELHEFLTMIVRIAFFRANPRYGLLAMNASRLEGAAKEIADKADKAYVPLPQALEDILQQNVFPHCRRDDGAPFAETLLQPDVHAEIQAKRKQLDQWYELVSEGRAGLELKQWLSALAD
;
A
#
# COMPACT_ATOMS: atom_id res chain seq x y z
N PHE A 1 -15.22 16.54 3.33
CA PHE A 1 -15.02 15.37 4.22
C PHE A 1 -15.93 14.28 3.69
N THR A 2 -15.34 13.43 2.87
CA THR A 2 -16.00 12.50 1.95
C THR A 2 -16.83 11.48 2.70
N LYS A 3 -18.06 11.24 2.22
CA LYS A 3 -18.89 10.08 2.54
C LYS A 3 -18.02 8.83 2.50
N ALA A 4 -18.04 8.04 3.57
CA ALA A 4 -17.62 6.65 3.54
C ALA A 4 -18.30 5.96 2.36
N ILE A 5 -17.57 5.08 1.68
CA ILE A 5 -18.15 4.21 0.65
C ILE A 5 -19.22 3.35 1.35
N ASP A 6 -20.49 3.64 1.05
CA ASP A 6 -21.65 2.91 1.55
C ASP A 6 -21.49 1.43 1.15
N GLY A 7 -21.04 0.59 2.08
CA GLY A 7 -20.85 -0.86 1.90
C GLY A 7 -19.42 -1.40 2.05
N GLY A 8 -18.42 -0.58 2.40
CA GLY A 8 -17.11 -1.08 2.83
C GLY A 8 -17.21 -1.72 4.21
N ASP A 9 -16.75 -2.96 4.36
CA ASP A 9 -16.60 -3.59 5.67
C ASP A 9 -15.57 -2.78 6.47
N ASP A 10 -15.92 -2.35 7.70
CA ASP A 10 -15.08 -1.52 8.61
C ASP A 10 -13.72 -2.19 8.97
N SER A 11 -13.51 -3.41 8.47
CA SER A 11 -12.30 -4.21 8.58
C SER A 11 -11.19 -3.81 7.60
N VAL A 12 -11.48 -2.98 6.58
CA VAL A 12 -10.52 -2.60 5.53
C VAL A 12 -10.34 -1.09 5.46
N LEU A 13 -9.10 -0.62 5.65
CA LEU A 13 -8.75 0.79 5.45
C LEU A 13 -8.78 1.15 3.97
N GLU A 14 -9.51 2.20 3.62
CA GLU A 14 -9.37 2.84 2.32
C GLU A 14 -7.99 3.51 2.19
N LEU A 15 -7.52 3.70 0.95
CA LEU A 15 -6.20 4.29 0.69
C LEU A 15 -6.03 5.65 1.40
N HIS A 16 -7.06 6.50 1.38
CA HIS A 16 -7.00 7.81 1.98
C HIS A 16 -6.93 7.74 3.53
N GLU A 17 -7.54 6.72 4.14
CA GLU A 17 -7.49 6.45 5.57
C GLU A 17 -6.12 5.92 5.98
N PHE A 18 -5.56 4.99 5.19
CA PHE A 18 -4.20 4.49 5.36
C PHE A 18 -3.17 5.64 5.29
N LEU A 19 -3.26 6.50 4.28
CA LEU A 19 -2.38 7.66 4.14
C LEU A 19 -2.50 8.62 5.33
N THR A 20 -3.74 8.90 5.77
CA THR A 20 -3.99 9.75 6.95
C THR A 20 -3.39 9.14 8.21
N MET A 21 -3.52 7.83 8.39
CA MET A 21 -2.94 7.10 9.52
C MET A 21 -1.41 7.21 9.53
N ILE A 22 -0.75 6.94 8.39
CA ILE A 22 0.72 7.00 8.29
C ILE A 22 1.24 8.42 8.57
N VAL A 23 0.59 9.46 8.03
CA VAL A 23 0.97 10.86 8.29
C VAL A 23 0.88 11.21 9.78
N ARG A 24 -0.16 10.75 10.48
CA ARG A 24 -0.31 10.98 11.93
C ARG A 24 0.74 10.23 12.74
N ILE A 25 0.98 8.95 12.43
CA ILE A 25 1.99 8.13 13.12
C ILE A 25 3.38 8.75 12.93
N ALA A 26 3.73 9.14 11.69
CA ALA A 26 4.98 9.81 11.38
C ALA A 26 5.21 11.03 12.28
N PHE A 27 4.21 11.92 12.32
CA PHE A 27 4.30 13.15 13.09
C PHE A 27 4.41 12.93 14.59
N PHE A 28 3.57 12.07 15.17
CA PHE A 28 3.56 11.83 16.62
C PHE A 28 4.75 11.02 17.09
N ARG A 29 5.28 10.14 16.25
CA ARG A 29 6.50 9.38 16.55
C ARG A 29 7.73 10.27 16.55
N ALA A 30 7.84 11.17 15.56
CA ALA A 30 8.94 12.14 15.49
C ALA A 30 8.78 13.29 16.50
N ASN A 31 7.55 13.60 16.91
CA ASN A 31 7.25 14.66 17.86
C ASN A 31 6.33 14.16 19.00
N PRO A 32 6.85 13.34 19.94
CA PRO A 32 6.04 12.68 20.99
C PRO A 32 5.19 13.64 21.82
N ARG A 33 5.70 14.86 22.08
CA ARG A 33 4.98 15.89 22.82
C ARG A 33 3.61 16.20 22.22
N TYR A 34 3.48 16.25 20.89
CA TYR A 34 2.21 16.57 20.22
C TYR A 34 1.27 15.37 20.18
N GLY A 35 1.80 14.14 20.10
CA GLY A 35 0.99 12.92 20.19
C GLY A 35 0.39 12.75 21.58
N LEU A 36 1.16 13.05 22.62
CA LEU A 36 0.72 12.99 24.01
C LEU A 36 -0.25 14.12 24.37
N LEU A 37 -0.08 15.34 23.82
CA LEU A 37 -1.06 16.42 23.99
C LEU A 37 -2.41 16.11 23.31
N ALA A 38 -2.41 15.37 22.20
CA ALA A 38 -3.64 14.90 21.55
C ALA A 38 -4.39 13.85 22.38
N MET A 39 -3.68 13.08 23.22
CA MET A 39 -4.27 12.21 24.25
C MET A 39 -4.40 12.98 25.57
N ASN A 40 -5.45 13.80 25.75
CA ASN A 40 -5.82 14.50 26.99
C ASN A 40 -4.76 14.46 28.10
N ALA A 41 -3.98 15.54 28.27
CA ALA A 41 -2.87 15.62 29.22
C ALA A 41 -3.22 15.19 30.67
N SER A 42 -4.51 15.22 31.04
CA SER A 42 -5.04 14.74 32.32
C SER A 42 -5.05 13.21 32.50
N ARG A 43 -4.83 12.43 31.44
CA ARG A 43 -4.74 10.96 31.47
C ARG A 43 -3.31 10.44 31.36
N LEU A 44 -2.32 11.34 31.25
CA LEU A 44 -0.92 10.96 31.20
C LEU A 44 -0.40 10.65 32.61
N GLU A 45 -0.13 9.39 32.87
CA GLU A 45 0.53 8.90 34.09
C GLU A 45 1.84 8.17 33.75
N GLY A 46 2.77 8.15 34.71
CA GLY A 46 4.03 7.40 34.59
C GLY A 46 4.94 7.85 33.45
N ALA A 47 5.51 6.87 32.71
CA ALA A 47 6.54 7.09 31.69
C ALA A 47 6.12 8.05 30.58
N ALA A 48 4.83 8.11 30.23
CA ALA A 48 4.33 9.03 29.21
C ALA A 48 4.50 10.50 29.63
N LYS A 49 4.29 10.82 30.91
CA LYS A 49 4.43 12.19 31.43
C LYS A 49 5.90 12.60 31.44
N GLU A 50 6.80 11.71 31.85
CA GLU A 50 8.24 11.97 31.79
C GLU A 50 8.74 12.18 30.36
N ILE A 51 8.23 11.42 29.39
CA ILE A 51 8.57 11.60 27.97
C ILE A 51 8.05 12.93 27.45
N ALA A 52 6.84 13.35 27.84
CA ALA A 52 6.30 14.66 27.48
C ALA A 52 7.13 15.82 28.07
N ASP A 53 7.55 15.68 29.33
CA ASP A 53 8.32 16.69 30.07
C ASP A 53 9.79 16.77 29.61
N LYS A 54 10.36 15.63 29.19
CA LYS A 54 11.74 15.51 28.65
C LYS A 54 11.82 15.57 27.12
N ALA A 55 10.70 15.74 26.41
CA ALA A 55 10.68 15.92 24.96
C ALA A 55 11.38 17.23 24.61
N ASP A 56 12.70 17.18 24.52
CA ASP A 56 13.55 18.31 24.24
C ASP A 56 13.33 18.81 22.80
N LYS A 57 13.55 20.11 22.61
CA LYS A 57 12.91 21.02 21.63
C LYS A 57 13.21 20.81 20.14
N ALA A 58 13.61 19.63 19.68
CA ALA A 58 13.82 19.41 18.25
C ALA A 58 12.48 19.06 17.57
N TYR A 59 11.71 20.09 17.20
CA TYR A 59 10.57 19.91 16.32
C TYR A 59 11.05 19.33 14.99
N VAL A 60 10.50 18.18 14.60
CA VAL A 60 10.73 17.56 13.29
C VAL A 60 9.57 17.95 12.37
N PRO A 61 9.83 18.69 11.28
CA PRO A 61 8.80 19.05 10.30
C PRO A 61 8.12 17.81 9.71
N LEU A 62 6.82 17.93 9.43
CA LEU A 62 6.02 16.82 8.91
C LEU A 62 6.63 16.14 7.67
N PRO A 63 7.15 16.87 6.66
CA PRO A 63 7.76 16.23 5.49
C PRO A 63 8.90 15.29 5.86
N GLN A 64 9.78 15.73 6.77
CA GLN A 64 10.90 14.92 7.24
C GLN A 64 10.41 13.70 8.04
N ALA A 65 9.49 13.91 8.97
CA ALA A 65 8.94 12.82 9.78
C ALA A 65 8.28 11.73 8.92
N LEU A 66 7.62 12.13 7.84
CA LEU A 66 6.99 11.21 6.88
C LEU A 66 8.03 10.47 6.05
N GLU A 67 9.05 11.17 5.55
CA GLU A 67 10.14 10.53 4.80
C GLU A 67 10.86 9.48 5.65
N ASP A 68 11.19 9.83 6.90
CA ASP A 68 11.87 8.94 7.83
C ASP A 68 11.07 7.65 8.07
N ILE A 69 9.77 7.74 8.35
CA ILE A 69 8.95 6.54 8.60
C ILE A 69 8.76 5.71 7.34
N LEU A 70 8.64 6.36 6.18
CA LEU A 70 8.50 5.67 4.91
C LEU A 70 9.76 4.86 4.60
N GLN A 71 10.94 5.46 4.73
CA GLN A 71 12.21 4.82 4.45
C GLN A 71 12.60 3.76 5.49
N GLN A 72 12.32 4.00 6.77
CA GLN A 72 12.79 3.13 7.86
C GLN A 72 11.82 1.99 8.18
N ASN A 73 10.51 2.21 8.01
CA ASN A 73 9.50 1.27 8.49
C ASN A 73 8.59 0.75 7.39
N VAL A 74 8.14 1.60 6.46
CA VAL A 74 7.14 1.20 5.46
C VAL A 74 7.80 0.49 4.28
N PHE A 75 8.63 1.19 3.50
CA PHE A 75 9.23 0.67 2.26
C PHE A 75 10.08 -0.59 2.42
N PRO A 76 10.85 -0.80 3.51
CA PRO A 76 11.59 -2.04 3.70
C PRO A 76 10.70 -3.27 3.83
N HIS A 77 9.47 -3.09 4.33
CA HIS A 77 8.51 -4.16 4.57
C HIS A 77 7.34 -4.16 3.56
N CYS A 78 7.30 -3.18 2.65
CA CYS A 78 6.35 -3.19 1.55
C CYS A 78 6.58 -4.43 0.70
N ARG A 79 5.49 -5.13 0.37
CA ARG A 79 5.52 -6.17 -0.64
C ARG A 79 6.08 -5.55 -1.92
N ARG A 80 7.21 -6.07 -2.37
CA ARG A 80 7.73 -5.78 -3.70
C ARG A 80 7.03 -6.77 -4.61
N ASP A 81 6.31 -6.28 -5.61
CA ASP A 81 5.68 -7.20 -6.56
C ASP A 81 6.79 -7.95 -7.31
N ASP A 82 6.59 -9.25 -7.48
CA ASP A 82 7.50 -10.15 -8.22
C ASP A 82 7.43 -9.92 -9.74
N GLY A 83 6.91 -8.77 -10.17
CA GLY A 83 6.77 -8.41 -11.57
C GLY A 83 8.10 -8.32 -12.31
N ALA A 84 9.18 -7.91 -11.62
CA ALA A 84 10.52 -7.88 -12.22
C ALA A 84 11.04 -9.31 -12.50
N PRO A 85 11.07 -10.24 -11.53
CA PRO A 85 11.37 -11.65 -11.79
C PRO A 85 10.47 -12.31 -12.86
N PHE A 86 9.18 -11.99 -12.87
CA PHE A 86 8.25 -12.49 -13.88
C PHE A 86 8.58 -11.96 -15.28
N ALA A 87 8.88 -10.67 -15.40
CA ALA A 87 9.30 -10.06 -16.66
C ALA A 87 10.62 -10.67 -17.17
N GLU A 88 11.59 -10.91 -16.28
CA GLU A 88 12.84 -11.60 -16.64
C GLU A 88 12.57 -13.02 -17.17
N THR A 89 11.61 -13.73 -16.57
CA THR A 89 11.19 -15.07 -17.02
C THR A 89 10.54 -15.01 -18.41
N LEU A 90 9.67 -14.03 -18.67
CA LEU A 90 9.04 -13.84 -19.99
C LEU A 90 10.04 -13.47 -21.09
N LEU A 91 11.17 -12.87 -20.73
CA LEU A 91 12.24 -12.50 -21.66
C LEU A 91 13.20 -13.66 -21.96
N GLN A 92 13.06 -14.81 -21.29
CA GLN A 92 13.87 -15.99 -21.60
C GLN A 92 13.61 -16.45 -23.05
N PRO A 93 14.64 -16.81 -23.84
CA PRO A 93 14.49 -17.04 -25.28
C PRO A 93 13.53 -18.17 -25.64
N ASP A 94 13.51 -19.22 -24.84
CA ASP A 94 12.64 -20.39 -24.96
C ASP A 94 11.18 -20.05 -24.65
N VAL A 95 10.94 -19.34 -23.54
CA VAL A 95 9.60 -18.84 -23.17
C VAL A 95 9.07 -17.88 -24.24
N HIS A 96 9.92 -16.95 -24.69
CA HIS A 96 9.54 -15.99 -25.72
C HIS A 96 9.21 -16.67 -27.05
N ALA A 97 10.00 -17.67 -27.47
CA ALA A 97 9.75 -18.42 -28.69
C ALA A 97 8.40 -19.16 -28.66
N GLU A 98 8.07 -19.80 -27.53
CA GLU A 98 6.80 -20.50 -27.36
C GLU A 98 5.60 -19.53 -27.37
N ILE A 99 5.73 -18.37 -26.71
CA ILE A 99 4.71 -17.31 -26.73
C ILE A 99 4.49 -16.80 -28.17
N GLN A 100 5.56 -16.56 -28.93
CA GLN A 100 5.44 -16.13 -30.33
C GLN A 100 4.78 -17.20 -31.20
N ALA A 101 5.10 -18.47 -30.99
CA ALA A 101 4.48 -19.58 -31.71
C ALA A 101 2.96 -19.66 -31.46
N LYS A 102 2.54 -19.41 -30.21
CA LYS A 102 1.13 -19.45 -29.79
C LYS A 102 0.39 -18.11 -29.88
N ARG A 103 1.06 -17.04 -30.33
CA ARG A 103 0.52 -15.67 -30.33
C ARG A 103 -0.88 -15.56 -30.91
N LYS A 104 -1.12 -16.15 -32.08
CA LYS A 104 -2.44 -16.11 -32.74
C LYS A 104 -3.53 -16.82 -31.93
N GLN A 105 -3.18 -17.92 -31.26
CA GLN A 105 -4.13 -18.65 -30.41
C GLN A 105 -4.44 -17.86 -29.15
N LEU A 106 -3.43 -17.21 -28.56
CA LEU A 106 -3.58 -16.35 -27.40
C LEU A 106 -4.43 -15.11 -27.72
N ASP A 107 -4.21 -14.47 -28.87
CA ASP A 107 -5.03 -13.33 -29.32
C ASP A 107 -6.49 -13.75 -29.52
N GLN A 108 -6.73 -14.88 -30.19
CA GLN A 108 -8.09 -15.39 -30.40
C GLN A 108 -8.79 -15.76 -29.09
N TRP A 109 -8.07 -16.43 -28.18
CA TRP A 109 -8.58 -16.76 -26.86
C TRP A 109 -8.91 -15.50 -26.06
N TYR A 110 -8.02 -14.50 -26.07
CA TYR A 110 -8.24 -13.25 -25.37
C TYR A 110 -9.44 -12.48 -25.91
N GLU A 111 -9.62 -12.40 -27.23
CA GLU A 111 -10.80 -11.78 -27.85
C GLU A 111 -12.10 -12.49 -27.44
N LEU A 112 -12.08 -13.83 -27.39
CA LEU A 112 -13.23 -14.63 -26.95
C LEU A 112 -13.60 -14.33 -25.49
N VAL A 113 -12.61 -14.30 -24.60
CA VAL A 113 -12.81 -14.12 -23.16
C VAL A 113 -13.12 -12.67 -22.81
N SER A 114 -12.48 -11.72 -23.48
CA SER A 114 -12.70 -10.28 -23.27
C SER A 114 -14.02 -9.79 -23.85
N GLU A 115 -14.61 -10.49 -24.81
CA GLU A 115 -15.85 -10.08 -25.51
C GLU A 115 -15.75 -8.66 -26.07
N GLY A 116 -14.56 -8.26 -26.53
CA GLY A 116 -14.27 -6.92 -27.06
C GLY A 116 -14.07 -5.83 -25.99
N ARG A 117 -13.98 -6.20 -24.70
CA ARG A 117 -13.60 -5.27 -23.63
C ARG A 117 -12.10 -4.98 -23.65
N ALA A 118 -11.74 -3.76 -23.25
CA ALA A 118 -10.33 -3.34 -23.17
C ALA A 118 -9.49 -4.11 -22.14
N GLY A 119 -10.13 -4.85 -21.23
CA GLY A 119 -9.48 -5.63 -20.17
C GLY A 119 -10.44 -6.62 -19.51
N LEU A 120 -9.86 -7.52 -18.72
CA LEU A 120 -10.57 -8.53 -17.94
C LEU A 120 -10.42 -8.25 -16.45
N GLU A 121 -11.51 -8.37 -15.71
CA GLU A 121 -11.50 -8.35 -14.25
C GLU A 121 -10.94 -9.66 -13.69
N LEU A 122 -10.43 -9.62 -12.46
CA LEU A 122 -9.81 -10.80 -11.81
C LEU A 122 -10.75 -12.02 -11.77
N LYS A 123 -12.04 -11.81 -11.53
CA LYS A 123 -13.03 -12.91 -11.52
C LYS A 123 -13.17 -13.57 -12.89
N GLN A 124 -13.10 -12.79 -13.97
CA GLN A 124 -13.20 -13.28 -15.34
C GLN A 124 -11.94 -14.05 -15.73
N TRP A 125 -10.77 -13.55 -15.34
CA TRP A 125 -9.50 -14.27 -15.49
C TRP A 125 -9.54 -15.64 -14.80
N LEU A 126 -9.98 -15.69 -13.55
CA LEU A 126 -10.08 -16.94 -12.79
C LEU A 126 -11.08 -17.91 -13.42
N SER A 127 -12.21 -17.42 -13.94
CA SER A 127 -13.17 -18.26 -14.64
C SER A 127 -12.59 -18.83 -15.94
N ALA A 128 -11.86 -18.02 -16.71
CA ALA A 128 -11.31 -18.43 -18.00
C ALA A 128 -10.13 -19.42 -17.89
N LEU A 129 -9.49 -19.49 -16.73
CA LEU A 129 -8.38 -20.40 -16.43
C LEU A 129 -8.82 -21.69 -15.71
N ALA A 130 -10.08 -21.79 -15.31
CA ALA A 130 -10.62 -22.94 -14.59
C ALA A 130 -11.10 -24.09 -15.49
N ASP A 131 -11.14 -23.87 -16.81
CA ASP A 131 -11.45 -24.85 -17.86
C ASP A 131 -10.17 -25.48 -18.46
#